data_AF-A0A1N7NMS4-F1
#
_entry.id   AF-A0A1N7NMS4-F1
#
_cell.length_a   1.000
_cell.length_b   1.000
_cell.length_c   1.000
_cell.angle_alpha   90.00
_cell.angle_beta   90.00
_cell.angle_gamma   90.00
#
_symmetry.space_group_name_H-M   'P 1'
#
loop_
_entity.id
_entity.type
_entity.pdbx_description
1 polymer ?
#
loop_
_entity_poly.entity_id
_entity_poly.type
_entity_poly.pdbx_seq_one_letter_code
_entity_poly.pdbx_strand_id
1 'polypeptide(L)'
;MIYHKKTFWKDYCNALFMKKQNYQNHRKFYTPHHFIFLPIVFFLLGFGIYKVFNDWKHQLIWVLFSILVFLLTYLAIMVRQHYALVLQNRLVQLEFKQRYFELFNKRSDDVEDKLSFSQIAALRFAYDDEFKILLEKALKENLSGDNIKKSIKNWKPDKQRV
;
A
#
# COMPACT_ATOMS: atom_id res chain seq x y z
N MET A 1 37.84 -4.20 4.59
CA MET A 1 37.26 -4.06 3.23
C MET A 1 36.68 -5.37 2.66
N ILE A 2 36.10 -6.26 3.50
CA ILE A 2 35.55 -7.57 3.04
C ILE A 2 34.03 -7.66 3.32
N TYR A 3 33.54 -7.01 4.37
CA TYR A 3 32.11 -7.00 4.74
C TYR A 3 31.21 -6.30 3.70
N HIS A 4 31.72 -5.33 2.95
CA HIS A 4 30.95 -4.56 1.97
C HIS A 4 30.63 -5.35 0.68
N LYS A 5 31.36 -6.44 0.41
CA LYS A 5 31.18 -7.27 -0.79
C LYS A 5 30.05 -8.29 -0.63
N LYS A 6 29.82 -8.83 0.58
CA LYS A 6 28.77 -9.84 0.81
C LYS A 6 27.34 -9.29 0.72
N THR A 7 27.12 -8.05 1.16
CA THR A 7 25.83 -7.35 1.00
C THR A 7 25.55 -7.05 -0.47
N PHE A 8 26.56 -6.54 -1.19
CA PHE A 8 26.44 -6.21 -2.60
C PHE A 8 25.95 -7.39 -3.46
N TRP A 9 26.56 -8.58 -3.32
CA TRP A 9 26.14 -9.75 -4.09
C TRP A 9 24.75 -10.27 -3.68
N LYS A 10 24.40 -10.18 -2.39
CA LYS A 10 23.06 -10.56 -1.90
C LYS A 10 21.98 -9.63 -2.46
N ASP A 11 22.26 -8.33 -2.49
CA ASP A 11 21.36 -7.32 -3.02
C ASP A 11 21.25 -7.39 -4.55
N TYR A 12 22.34 -7.72 -5.24
CA TYR A 12 22.35 -7.97 -6.69
C TYR A 12 21.56 -9.23 -7.07
N CYS A 13 21.78 -10.35 -6.37
CA CYS A 13 21.01 -11.58 -6.58
C CYS A 13 19.52 -11.37 -6.27
N ASN A 14 19.19 -10.68 -5.18
CA ASN A 14 17.81 -10.31 -4.88
C ASN A 14 17.21 -9.40 -5.98
N ALA A 15 17.97 -8.45 -6.51
CA ALA A 15 17.50 -7.60 -7.61
C ALA A 15 17.24 -8.37 -8.91
N LEU A 16 18.02 -9.43 -9.19
CA LEU A 16 17.84 -10.30 -10.35
C LEU A 16 16.61 -11.20 -10.26
N PHE A 17 16.22 -11.64 -9.05
CA PHE A 17 15.05 -12.49 -8.82
C PHE A 17 13.74 -11.73 -8.56
N MET A 18 13.80 -10.43 -8.27
CA MET A 18 12.60 -9.62 -8.05
C MET A 18 11.94 -9.30 -9.39
N LYS A 19 10.78 -9.92 -9.65
CA LYS A 19 9.95 -9.65 -10.84
C LYS A 19 9.76 -8.14 -11.00
N LYS A 20 10.12 -7.60 -12.16
CA LYS A 20 9.97 -6.17 -12.48
C LYS A 20 8.52 -5.75 -12.18
N GLN A 21 8.36 -4.68 -11.41
CA GLN A 21 7.03 -4.17 -11.06
C GLN A 21 6.38 -3.53 -12.30
N ASN A 22 5.07 -3.73 -12.46
CA ASN A 22 4.23 -3.18 -13.52
C ASN A 22 2.79 -3.03 -13.01
N TYR A 23 1.90 -2.55 -13.87
CA TYR A 23 0.49 -2.36 -13.54
C TYR A 23 -0.20 -3.61 -12.97
N GLN A 24 0.15 -4.82 -13.41
CA GLN A 24 -0.49 -6.06 -12.97
C GLN A 24 -0.02 -6.53 -11.58
N ASN A 25 1.23 -6.23 -11.19
CA ASN A 25 1.85 -6.77 -9.98
C ASN A 25 2.30 -5.70 -8.97
N HIS A 26 1.87 -4.44 -9.14
CA HIS A 26 2.23 -3.35 -8.22
C HIS A 26 1.59 -3.44 -6.84
N ARG A 27 0.52 -4.22 -6.68
CA ARG A 27 -0.11 -4.46 -5.37
C ARG A 27 0.75 -5.44 -4.58
N LYS A 28 1.14 -5.04 -3.37
CA LYS A 28 1.94 -5.85 -2.47
C LYS A 28 1.03 -6.46 -1.40
N PHE A 29 1.24 -7.74 -1.11
CA PHE A 29 0.65 -8.41 0.03
C PHE A 29 1.74 -8.74 1.03
N TYR A 30 1.49 -8.44 2.31
CA TYR A 30 2.34 -8.90 3.39
C TYR A 30 1.87 -10.27 3.88
N THR A 31 2.64 -11.32 3.56
CA THR A 31 2.25 -12.72 3.77
C THR A 31 1.84 -13.04 5.20
N PRO A 32 2.62 -12.68 6.23
CA PRO A 32 2.26 -12.98 7.62
C PRO A 32 0.91 -12.38 8.03
N HIS A 33 0.55 -11.23 7.47
CA HIS A 33 -0.73 -10.58 7.76
C HIS A 33 -1.89 -11.19 6.96
N HIS A 34 -1.77 -11.23 5.63
CA HIS A 34 -2.89 -11.54 4.74
C HIS A 34 -3.20 -13.04 4.66
N PHE A 35 -2.18 -13.89 4.73
CA PHE A 35 -2.33 -15.32 4.47
C PHE A 35 -2.13 -16.19 5.73
N ILE A 36 -1.73 -15.60 6.86
CA ILE A 36 -1.53 -16.32 8.12
C ILE A 36 -2.42 -15.71 9.22
N PHE A 37 -2.14 -14.47 9.63
CA PHE A 37 -2.84 -13.83 10.75
C PHE A 37 -4.36 -13.70 10.50
N LEU A 38 -4.76 -13.11 9.36
CA LEU A 38 -6.17 -12.90 9.05
C LEU A 38 -6.95 -14.23 9.00
N PRO A 39 -6.53 -15.27 8.24
CA PRO A 39 -7.23 -16.55 8.22
C PRO A 39 -7.35 -17.21 9.61
N ILE A 40 -6.28 -17.19 10.41
CA ILE A 40 -6.30 -17.78 11.78
C ILE A 40 -7.31 -17.07 12.65
N VAL A 41 -7.31 -15.74 12.64
CA VAL A 41 -8.20 -14.93 13.45
C VAL A 41 -9.67 -15.10 13.04
N PHE A 42 -9.96 -15.15 11.74
CA PHE A 42 -11.30 -15.45 11.24
C PHE A 42 -11.76 -16.85 11.65
N PHE A 43 -10.87 -17.84 11.57
CA PHE A 43 -11.16 -19.19 12.05
C PHE A 43 -11.47 -19.20 13.54
N LEU A 44 -10.64 -18.56 14.38
CA LEU A 44 -10.85 -18.48 15.82
C LEU A 44 -12.17 -17.79 16.18
N LEU A 45 -12.51 -16.70 15.49
CA LEU A 45 -13.77 -16.00 15.70
C LEU A 45 -14.96 -16.87 15.31
N GLY A 46 -14.92 -17.52 14.15
CA GLY A 46 -15.97 -18.45 13.71
C GLY A 46 -16.12 -19.66 14.63
N PHE A 47 -15.00 -20.21 15.10
CA PHE A 47 -15.00 -21.31 16.06
C PHE A 47 -15.57 -20.91 17.42
N GLY A 48 -15.21 -19.72 17.92
CA GLY A 48 -15.77 -19.16 19.14
C GLY A 48 -17.28 -19.00 19.05
N ILE A 49 -17.77 -18.39 17.97
CA ILE A 49 -19.20 -18.22 17.71
C ILE A 49 -19.92 -19.56 17.63
N TYR A 50 -19.37 -20.53 16.90
CA TYR A 50 -19.93 -21.89 16.84
C TYR A 50 -20.06 -22.51 18.23
N LYS A 51 -19.03 -22.39 19.08
CA LYS A 51 -19.05 -22.92 20.44
C LYS A 51 -20.06 -22.24 21.36
N VAL A 52 -20.37 -20.96 21.16
CA VAL A 52 -21.44 -20.26 21.91
C VAL A 52 -22.80 -20.98 21.78
N PHE A 53 -23.08 -21.57 20.63
CA PHE A 53 -24.35 -22.27 20.37
C PHE A 53 -24.30 -23.77 20.70
N ASN A 54 -23.11 -24.37 20.74
CA ASN A 54 -22.93 -25.82 20.87
C ASN A 54 -22.40 -26.27 22.25
N ASP A 55 -21.93 -25.35 23.10
CA ASP A 55 -21.41 -25.65 24.44
C ASP A 55 -22.08 -24.78 25.51
N TRP A 56 -23.25 -25.22 25.97
CA TRP A 56 -24.06 -24.49 26.94
C TRP A 56 -23.44 -24.42 28.33
N LYS A 57 -22.55 -25.36 28.69
CA LYS A 57 -21.88 -25.37 30.01
C LYS A 57 -20.86 -24.25 30.13
N HIS A 58 -20.21 -23.89 29.03
CA HIS A 58 -19.15 -22.88 29.00
C HIS A 58 -19.51 -21.68 28.13
N GLN A 59 -20.80 -21.43 27.89
CA GLN A 59 -21.27 -20.42 26.96
C GLN A 59 -20.69 -19.03 27.23
N LEU A 60 -20.67 -18.59 28.50
CA LEU A 60 -20.09 -17.29 28.87
C LEU A 60 -18.61 -17.17 28.48
N ILE A 61 -17.83 -18.24 28.64
CA ILE A 61 -16.41 -18.26 28.26
C ILE A 61 -16.27 -18.09 26.76
N TRP A 62 -17.10 -18.79 25.96
CA TRP A 62 -17.07 -18.69 24.50
C TRP A 62 -17.53 -17.31 23.97
N VAL A 63 -18.48 -16.67 24.65
CA VAL A 63 -18.89 -15.28 24.36
C VAL A 63 -17.73 -14.32 24.62
N LEU A 64 -17.13 -14.38 25.82
CA LEU A 64 -16.01 -13.51 26.19
C LEU A 64 -14.79 -13.73 25.29
N PHE A 65 -14.49 -14.99 24.94
CA PHE A 65 -13.45 -15.34 23.99
C PHE A 65 -13.70 -14.70 22.62
N SER A 66 -14.91 -14.82 22.08
CA SER A 66 -15.27 -14.27 20.77
C SER A 66 -15.19 -12.74 20.75
N ILE A 67 -15.66 -12.07 21.82
CA ILE A 67 -15.53 -10.62 22.00
C ILE A 67 -14.07 -10.21 22.05
N LEU A 68 -13.24 -10.92 22.82
CA LEU A 68 -11.82 -10.60 22.94
C LEU A 68 -11.09 -10.75 21.60
N VAL A 69 -11.31 -11.84 20.88
CA VAL A 69 -10.75 -12.05 19.54
C VAL A 69 -11.21 -10.93 18.59
N PHE A 70 -12.50 -10.57 18.62
CA PHE A 70 -13.02 -9.46 17.83
C PHE A 70 -12.33 -8.13 18.15
N LEU A 71 -12.22 -7.76 19.44
CA LEU A 71 -11.59 -6.51 19.88
C LEU A 71 -10.12 -6.45 19.49
N LEU A 72 -9.36 -7.54 19.67
CA LEU A 72 -7.95 -7.60 19.26
C LEU A 72 -7.80 -7.45 17.73
N THR A 73 -8.68 -8.10 16.97
CA THR A 73 -8.68 -8.02 15.50
C THR A 73 -9.01 -6.61 15.03
N TYR A 74 -10.06 -6.03 15.61
CA TYR A 74 -10.50 -4.68 15.33
C TYR A 74 -9.38 -3.67 15.63
N LEU A 75 -8.74 -3.78 16.80
CA LEU A 75 -7.61 -2.94 17.19
C LEU A 75 -6.45 -3.08 16.20
N ALA A 76 -6.08 -4.31 15.83
CA ALA A 76 -4.99 -4.57 14.87
C ALA A 76 -5.27 -3.97 13.48
N ILE A 77 -6.53 -3.99 13.01
CA ILE A 77 -6.93 -3.36 11.75
C ILE A 77 -6.93 -1.84 11.87
N MET A 78 -7.49 -1.29 12.95
CA MET A 78 -7.64 0.14 13.18
C MET A 78 -6.28 0.84 13.27
N VAL A 79 -5.35 0.31 14.07
CA VAL A 79 -4.00 0.88 14.21
C VAL A 79 -3.26 0.88 12.86
N ARG A 80 -3.35 -0.20 12.09
CA ARG A 80 -2.72 -0.28 10.77
C ARG A 80 -3.33 0.72 9.79
N GLN A 81 -4.65 0.75 9.67
CA GLN A 81 -5.34 1.58 8.69
C GLN A 81 -5.19 3.07 9.02
N HIS A 82 -5.33 3.45 10.29
CA HIS A 82 -5.34 4.86 10.65
C HIS A 82 -3.96 5.50 10.52
N TYR A 83 -2.93 4.93 11.16
CA TYR A 83 -1.62 5.60 11.19
C TYR A 83 -0.84 5.45 9.89
N ALA A 84 -0.77 4.23 9.33
CA ALA A 84 0.07 3.98 8.17
C ALA A 84 -0.51 4.59 6.88
N LEU A 85 -1.82 4.47 6.62
CA LEU A 85 -2.40 4.99 5.39
C LEU A 85 -2.43 6.51 5.37
N VAL A 86 -2.74 7.16 6.50
CA VAL A 86 -2.74 8.62 6.60
C VAL A 86 -1.33 9.16 6.36
N LEU A 87 -0.32 8.57 7.01
CA LEU A 87 1.08 8.99 6.80
C LEU A 87 1.52 8.74 5.36
N GLN A 88 1.22 7.57 4.77
CA GLN A 88 1.53 7.28 3.37
C GLN A 88 0.88 8.28 2.42
N ASN A 89 -0.37 8.67 2.64
CA ASN A 89 -1.05 9.62 1.77
C ASN A 89 -0.39 11.01 1.84
N ARG A 90 0.00 11.46 3.03
CA ARG A 90 0.74 12.71 3.21
C ARG A 90 2.11 12.66 2.55
N LEU A 91 2.83 11.55 2.68
CA LEU A 91 4.14 11.37 2.03
C LEU A 91 4.01 11.39 0.50
N VAL A 92 3.02 10.70 -0.07
CA VAL A 92 2.79 10.70 -1.52
C VAL A 92 2.48 12.11 -2.05
N GLN A 93 1.71 12.91 -1.30
CA GLN A 93 1.50 14.32 -1.66
C GLN A 93 2.80 15.12 -1.59
N LEU A 94 3.59 14.97 -0.52
CA LEU A 94 4.88 15.66 -0.39
C LEU A 94 5.88 15.27 -1.49
N GLU A 95 5.97 13.97 -1.82
CA GLU A 95 6.78 13.48 -2.95
C GLU A 95 6.35 14.15 -4.26
N PHE A 96 5.04 14.27 -4.49
CA PHE A 96 4.52 14.96 -5.67
C PHE A 96 4.88 16.45 -5.67
N LYS A 97 4.65 17.17 -4.56
CA LYS A 97 4.98 18.61 -4.44
C LYS A 97 6.47 18.85 -4.69
N GLN A 98 7.32 18.06 -4.05
CA GLN A 98 8.78 18.15 -4.19
C GLN A 98 9.21 17.88 -5.63
N ARG A 99 8.76 16.77 -6.22
CA ARG A 99 9.09 16.42 -7.60
C ARG A 99 8.61 17.47 -8.59
N TYR A 100 7.40 18.01 -8.39
CA TYR A 100 6.88 19.06 -9.23
C TYR A 100 7.74 20.33 -9.14
N PHE A 101 8.15 20.71 -7.93
CA PHE A 101 9.06 21.84 -7.73
C PHE A 101 10.41 21.62 -8.43
N GLU A 102 11.02 20.44 -8.30
CA GLU A 102 12.28 20.10 -8.98
C GLU A 102 12.18 20.17 -10.51
N LEU A 103 11.05 19.74 -11.08
CA LEU A 103 10.87 19.64 -12.53
C LEU A 103 10.40 20.93 -13.22
N PHE A 104 9.68 21.79 -12.49
CA PHE A 104 9.05 23.00 -13.03
C PHE A 104 9.52 24.30 -12.35
N ASN A 105 10.34 24.19 -11.30
CA ASN A 105 10.86 25.32 -10.52
C ASN A 105 9.76 26.27 -10.00
N LYS A 106 8.60 25.71 -9.63
CA LYS A 106 7.44 26.46 -9.12
C LYS A 106 6.63 25.59 -8.16
N ARG A 107 5.87 26.23 -7.27
CA ARG A 107 4.98 25.51 -6.34
C ARG A 107 3.87 24.77 -7.08
N SER A 108 3.42 23.67 -6.50
CA SER A 108 2.42 22.77 -7.11
C SER A 108 0.99 23.04 -6.67
N ASP A 109 0.71 24.02 -5.82
CA ASP A 109 -0.59 24.19 -5.16
C ASP A 109 -1.75 24.24 -6.19
N ASP A 110 -1.63 25.10 -7.21
CA ASP A 110 -2.64 25.24 -8.29
C ASP A 110 -2.91 23.97 -9.09
N VAL A 111 -1.94 23.05 -9.13
CA VAL A 111 -2.01 21.79 -9.88
C VAL A 111 -2.50 20.66 -9.00
N GLU A 112 -2.02 20.60 -7.76
CA GLU A 112 -2.42 19.63 -6.76
C GLU A 112 -3.93 19.72 -6.48
N ASP A 113 -4.46 20.93 -6.33
CA ASP A 113 -5.89 21.16 -6.05
C ASP A 113 -6.82 20.69 -7.18
N LYS A 114 -6.28 20.54 -8.40
CA LYS A 114 -7.00 20.03 -9.57
C LYS A 114 -6.93 18.51 -9.71
N LEU A 115 -6.12 17.84 -8.89
CA LEU A 115 -5.90 16.41 -8.95
C LEU A 115 -6.49 15.71 -7.73
N SER A 116 -7.20 14.61 -7.97
CA SER A 116 -7.52 13.66 -6.92
C SER A 116 -6.26 12.99 -6.38
N PHE A 117 -6.30 12.57 -5.10
CA PHE A 117 -5.22 11.78 -4.51
C PHE A 117 -4.88 10.52 -5.33
N SER A 118 -5.89 9.90 -5.96
CA SER A 118 -5.67 8.71 -6.80
C SER A 118 -4.79 8.98 -8.02
N GLN A 119 -4.93 10.17 -8.62
CA GLN A 119 -4.11 10.61 -9.76
C GLN A 119 -2.69 10.93 -9.31
N ILE A 120 -2.55 11.67 -8.20
CA ILE A 120 -1.24 11.97 -7.58
C ILE A 120 -0.49 10.66 -7.26
N ALA A 121 -1.16 9.71 -6.61
CA ALA A 121 -0.59 8.41 -6.27
C ALA A 121 -0.28 7.54 -7.48
N ALA A 122 -0.92 7.75 -8.64
CA ALA A 122 -0.61 7.06 -9.88
C ALA A 122 0.66 7.63 -10.54
N LEU A 123 0.81 8.95 -10.58
CA LEU A 123 1.93 9.65 -11.23
C LEU A 123 3.30 9.30 -10.65
N ARG A 124 3.37 8.87 -9.38
CA ARG A 124 4.64 8.43 -8.76
C ARG A 124 5.31 7.24 -9.46
N PHE A 125 4.53 6.43 -10.18
CA PHE A 125 5.02 5.26 -10.91
C PHE A 125 5.61 5.61 -12.29
N ALA A 126 5.51 6.88 -12.73
CA ALA A 126 6.11 7.34 -13.97
C ALA A 126 7.52 7.90 -13.70
N TYR A 127 8.47 7.71 -14.63
CA TYR A 127 9.74 8.47 -14.65
C TYR A 127 9.51 9.91 -15.13
N ASP A 128 10.50 10.79 -15.00
CA ASP A 128 10.33 12.25 -15.18
C ASP A 128 9.97 12.65 -16.63
N ASP A 129 10.43 11.86 -17.59
CA ASP A 129 10.08 11.95 -19.01
C ASP A 129 8.57 11.72 -19.25
N GLU A 130 8.01 10.67 -18.64
CA GLU A 130 6.58 10.34 -18.76
C GLU A 130 5.71 11.17 -17.82
N PHE A 131 6.23 11.61 -16.67
CA PHE A 131 5.49 12.32 -15.64
C PHE A 131 4.86 13.60 -16.17
N LYS A 132 5.61 14.43 -16.90
CA LYS A 132 5.10 15.70 -17.44
C LYS A 132 3.93 15.48 -18.40
N ILE A 133 4.06 14.48 -19.27
CA ILE A 133 3.06 14.13 -20.29
C ILE A 133 1.78 13.60 -19.61
N LEU A 134 1.93 12.68 -18.64
CA LEU A 134 0.79 12.09 -17.93
C LEU A 134 0.10 13.09 -17.02
N LEU A 135 0.85 14.01 -16.41
CA LEU A 135 0.30 15.09 -15.60
C LEU A 135 -0.58 16.02 -16.45
N GLU A 136 -0.10 16.42 -17.62
CA GLU A 136 -0.87 17.27 -18.53
C GLU A 136 -2.16 16.57 -18.98
N LYS A 137 -2.09 15.29 -19.35
CA LYS A 137 -3.28 14.49 -19.70
C LYS A 137 -4.24 14.36 -18.52
N ALA A 138 -3.75 14.12 -17.31
CA ALA A 138 -4.58 14.06 -16.11
C ALA A 138 -5.35 15.36 -15.87
N LEU A 139 -4.71 16.51 -16.10
CA LEU A 139 -5.33 17.83 -15.95
C LEU A 139 -6.33 18.16 -17.07
N LYS A 140 -6.04 17.77 -18.32
CA LYS A 140 -6.89 18.11 -19.49
C LYS A 140 -8.05 17.14 -19.68
N GLU A 141 -7.79 15.85 -19.52
CA GLU A 141 -8.74 14.77 -19.84
C GLU A 141 -9.40 14.19 -18.58
N ASN A 142 -9.03 14.67 -17.39
CA ASN A 142 -9.50 14.16 -16.10
C ASN A 142 -9.36 12.63 -15.96
N LEU A 143 -8.20 12.11 -16.39
CA LEU A 143 -7.94 10.67 -16.36
C LEU A 143 -8.02 10.12 -14.93
N SER A 144 -8.70 8.99 -14.74
CA SER A 144 -8.66 8.30 -13.46
C SER A 144 -7.24 7.83 -13.12
N GLY A 145 -6.91 7.71 -11.82
CA GLY A 145 -5.61 7.19 -11.40
C GLY A 145 -5.29 5.80 -11.97
N ASP A 146 -6.30 4.98 -12.21
CA ASP A 146 -6.12 3.68 -12.86
C ASP A 146 -5.72 3.81 -14.34
N ASN A 147 -6.36 4.70 -15.08
CA ASN A 147 -6.03 4.99 -16.48
C ASN A 147 -4.64 5.62 -16.63
N ILE A 148 -4.23 6.48 -15.68
CA ILE A 148 -2.85 6.98 -15.62
C ILE A 148 -1.88 5.81 -15.48
N LYS A 149 -2.09 4.90 -14.51
CA LYS A 149 -1.20 3.74 -14.31
C LYS A 149 -1.11 2.85 -15.55
N LYS A 150 -2.23 2.61 -16.25
CA LYS A 150 -2.26 1.84 -17.50
C LYS A 150 -1.49 2.52 -18.64
N SER A 151 -1.39 3.84 -18.61
CA SER A 151 -0.71 4.64 -19.64
C SER A 151 0.81 4.72 -19.45
N ILE A 152 1.35 4.26 -18.32
CA ILE A 152 2.79 4.26 -18.02
C ILE A 152 3.48 3.16 -18.84
N LYS A 153 4.47 3.53 -19.65
CA LYS A 153 5.28 2.59 -20.43
C LYS A 153 6.48 2.10 -19.62
N ASN A 154 7.19 3.01 -18.95
CA ASN A 154 8.34 2.71 -18.12
C ASN A 154 7.97 2.80 -16.64
N TRP A 155 7.59 1.66 -16.07
CA TRP A 155 7.15 1.60 -14.67
C TRP A 155 8.32 1.82 -13.69
N LYS A 156 8.26 2.90 -12.92
CA LYS A 156 9.13 3.18 -11.78
C LYS A 156 8.67 2.34 -10.57
N PRO A 157 9.47 1.36 -10.10
CA PRO A 157 9.04 0.47 -9.04
C PRO A 157 8.97 1.19 -7.69
N ASP A 158 7.85 1.05 -6.98
CA ASP A 158 7.73 1.42 -5.57
C ASP A 158 7.94 0.18 -4.70
N LYS A 159 9.14 0.10 -4.09
CA LYS A 159 9.54 -1.01 -3.22
C LYS A 159 9.27 -0.75 -1.75
N GLN A 160 9.04 0.52 -1.37
CA GLN A 160 8.95 0.95 0.03
C GLN A 160 7.52 0.86 0.57
N ARG A 161 6.51 0.89 -0.29
CA ARG A 161 5.13 0.68 0.15
C ARG A 161 4.90 -0.75 0.62
N VAL A 162 4.14 -0.88 1.70
CA VAL A 162 3.76 -2.12 2.39
C VAL A 162 2.24 -2.25 2.38
#